data_AF-A0A968Q024-F1
#
_entry.id   AF-A0A968Q024-F1
#
_cell.length_a   1.000
_cell.length_b   1.000
_cell.length_c   1.000
_cell.angle_alpha   90.00
_cell.angle_beta   90.00
_cell.angle_gamma   90.00
#
_symmetry.space_group_name_H-M   'P 1'
#
loop_
_entity.id
_entity.type
_entity.pdbx_description
1 polymer ?
#
loop_
_entity_poly.entity_id
_entity_poly.type
_entity_poly.pdbx_seq_one_letter_code
_entity_poly.pdbx_strand_id
1 'polypeptide(L)'
;MASQQMAFGALALNTLGPPFETQAAQTTYINQYLRALTSHEIGHVLGLRHNFLGSTLLSPQELNDPAITQSQGMLSSIMDYFPPNLAPPGQPQGDYFPTRLGPYDLWAIEYGYRPTTNQMTATAELQRIANRSGGPELAYAADEDIIDFLDPKANAWDLSNDPLHYAQGQMANARAIWEQLDWFSLNPGENYGHLRQRVDLVFEYYLHQS
;
A
#
# COMPACT_ATOMS: atom_id res chain seq x y z
N MET A 1 5.91 -4.90 11.41
CA MET A 1 5.52 -5.04 10.00
C MET A 1 5.27 -3.68 9.33
N ALA A 2 4.26 -2.87 9.72
CA ALA A 2 4.09 -1.51 9.14
C ALA A 2 5.34 -0.60 9.28
N SER A 3 5.94 -0.58 10.47
CA SER A 3 7.19 0.15 10.74
C SER A 3 8.38 -0.37 9.92
N GLN A 4 8.41 -1.66 9.56
CA GLN A 4 9.46 -2.24 8.72
C GLN A 4 9.29 -1.81 7.27
N GLN A 5 8.08 -1.84 6.72
CA GLN A 5 7.83 -1.35 5.36
C GLN A 5 8.16 0.14 5.21
N MET A 6 7.77 0.94 6.20
CA MET A 6 8.14 2.36 6.24
C MET A 6 9.66 2.55 6.27
N ALA A 7 10.36 1.79 7.12
CA ALA A 7 11.82 1.83 7.22
C ALA A 7 12.48 1.38 5.92
N PHE A 8 11.97 0.35 5.26
CA PHE A 8 12.50 -0.14 3.99
C PHE A 8 12.34 0.92 2.90
N GLY A 9 11.16 1.54 2.76
CA GLY A 9 10.98 2.63 1.82
C GLY A 9 11.88 3.83 2.11
N ALA A 10 12.08 4.19 3.39
CA ALA A 10 13.02 5.25 3.76
C ALA A 10 14.48 4.88 3.42
N LEU A 11 14.89 3.62 3.61
CA LEU A 11 16.20 3.13 3.20
C LEU A 11 16.35 3.18 1.68
N ALA A 12 15.33 2.76 0.94
CA ALA A 12 15.28 2.84 -0.52
C ALA A 12 15.45 4.28 -1.00
N LEU A 13 14.76 5.25 -0.37
CA LEU A 13 14.92 6.67 -0.70
C LEU A 13 16.34 7.20 -0.52
N ASN A 14 17.08 6.73 0.49
CA ASN A 14 18.44 7.21 0.75
C ASN A 14 19.52 6.42 0.00
N THR A 15 19.16 5.29 -0.60
CA THR A 15 20.12 4.39 -1.27
C THR A 15 19.98 4.46 -2.78
N LEU A 16 18.74 4.33 -3.27
CA LEU A 16 18.44 4.42 -4.68
C LEU A 16 18.67 5.86 -5.12
N GLY A 17 19.47 6.06 -6.16
CA GLY A 17 19.73 7.38 -6.73
C GLY A 17 18.46 8.06 -7.26
N PRO A 18 18.58 9.22 -7.94
CA PRO A 18 17.43 9.94 -8.48
C PRO A 18 16.45 9.03 -9.25
N PRO A 19 15.13 9.16 -9.03
CA PRO A 19 14.43 10.27 -8.35
C PRO A 19 14.29 10.15 -6.82
N PHE A 20 14.76 9.06 -6.21
CA PHE A 20 14.44 8.69 -4.83
C PHE A 20 15.19 9.51 -3.76
N GLU A 21 16.47 9.83 -4.00
CA GLU A 21 17.35 10.53 -3.04
C GLU A 21 17.06 12.02 -2.84
N THR A 22 16.06 12.59 -3.51
CA THR A 22 15.81 14.03 -3.43
C THR A 22 15.09 14.42 -2.13
N GLN A 23 15.40 15.60 -1.58
CA GLN A 23 14.65 16.15 -0.43
C GLN A 23 13.14 16.25 -0.72
N ALA A 24 12.80 16.59 -1.97
CA ALA A 24 11.41 16.63 -2.43
C ALA A 24 10.76 15.24 -2.38
N ALA A 25 11.44 14.19 -2.83
CA ALA A 25 10.95 12.82 -2.75
C ALA A 25 10.72 12.37 -1.31
N GLN A 26 11.67 12.64 -0.40
CA GLN A 26 11.53 12.32 1.02
C GLN A 26 10.34 13.03 1.67
N THR A 27 10.17 14.33 1.40
CA THR A 27 9.03 15.10 1.91
C THR A 27 7.71 14.57 1.35
N THR A 28 7.64 14.26 0.05
CA THR A 28 6.45 13.67 -0.57
C THR A 28 6.12 12.31 0.04
N TYR A 29 7.11 11.43 0.23
CA TYR A 29 6.93 10.12 0.84
C TYR A 29 6.31 10.23 2.24
N ILE A 30 6.88 11.07 3.12
CA ILE A 30 6.37 11.26 4.49
C ILE A 30 4.94 11.81 4.46
N ASN A 31 4.66 12.81 3.62
CA ASN A 31 3.34 13.41 3.52
C ASN A 31 2.27 12.41 3.05
N GLN A 32 2.59 11.62 2.01
CA GLN A 32 1.69 10.60 1.50
C GLN A 32 1.46 9.48 2.53
N TYR A 33 2.52 9.03 3.22
CA TYR A 33 2.42 8.04 4.29
C TYR A 33 1.50 8.50 5.42
N LEU A 34 1.72 9.71 5.95
CA LEU A 34 0.92 10.25 7.04
C LEU A 34 -0.54 10.40 6.65
N ARG A 35 -0.82 10.82 5.41
CA ARG A 35 -2.17 10.90 4.87
C ARG A 35 -2.84 9.53 4.80
N ALA A 36 -2.15 8.52 4.26
CA ALA A 36 -2.66 7.16 4.12
C ALA A 36 -2.95 6.54 5.49
N LEU A 37 -1.99 6.61 6.41
CA LEU A 37 -2.13 6.10 7.78
C LEU A 37 -3.28 6.79 8.52
N THR A 38 -3.34 8.12 8.48
CA THR A 38 -4.43 8.86 9.14
C THR A 38 -5.79 8.45 8.58
N SER A 39 -5.89 8.23 7.26
CA SER A 39 -7.13 7.81 6.62
C SER A 39 -7.55 6.40 7.04
N HIS A 40 -6.60 5.47 7.16
CA HIS A 40 -6.81 4.11 7.65
C HIS A 40 -7.37 4.11 9.09
N GLU A 41 -6.72 4.83 10.01
CA GLU A 41 -7.17 4.90 11.40
C GLU A 41 -8.55 5.57 11.54
N ILE A 42 -8.82 6.61 10.74
CA ILE A 42 -10.17 7.20 10.68
C ILE A 42 -11.20 6.19 10.15
N GLY A 43 -10.82 5.34 9.20
CA GLY A 43 -11.65 4.23 8.73
C GLY A 43 -12.07 3.31 9.88
N HIS A 44 -11.15 2.93 10.75
CA HIS A 44 -11.48 2.15 11.96
C HIS A 44 -12.39 2.91 12.93
N VAL A 45 -12.17 4.22 13.14
CA VAL A 45 -13.07 5.06 13.95
C VAL A 45 -14.49 5.08 13.38
N LEU A 46 -14.62 5.03 12.05
CA LEU A 46 -15.89 4.90 11.32
C LEU A 46 -16.38 3.44 11.20
N GLY A 47 -15.77 2.49 11.90
CA GLY A 47 -16.21 1.10 11.97
C GLY A 47 -15.83 0.22 10.78
N LEU A 48 -14.93 0.68 9.90
CA LEU A 48 -14.39 -0.17 8.83
C LEU A 48 -13.38 -1.18 9.40
N ARG A 49 -13.52 -2.44 8.97
CA ARG A 49 -12.53 -3.50 9.20
C ARG A 49 -11.44 -3.44 8.14
N HIS A 50 -10.35 -4.19 8.36
CA HIS A 50 -9.36 -4.41 7.32
C HIS A 50 -9.99 -5.03 6.07
N ASN A 51 -9.44 -4.68 4.91
CA ASN A 51 -9.80 -5.27 3.63
C ASN A 51 -8.53 -5.64 2.85
N PHE A 52 -8.15 -6.92 2.88
CA PHE A 52 -6.94 -7.45 2.24
C PHE A 52 -7.07 -7.71 0.73
N LEU A 53 -8.17 -7.28 0.12
CA LEU A 53 -8.30 -7.16 -1.33
C LEU A 53 -8.21 -5.69 -1.79
N GLY A 54 -7.89 -4.79 -0.87
CA GLY A 54 -7.71 -3.35 -1.10
C GLY A 54 -6.62 -3.05 -2.12
N SER A 55 -5.52 -3.80 -2.08
CA SER A 55 -4.34 -3.70 -2.93
C SER A 55 -4.55 -4.16 -4.38
N THR A 56 -5.65 -4.85 -4.67
CA THR A 56 -5.87 -5.53 -5.94
C THR A 56 -6.51 -4.65 -7.04
N LEU A 57 -6.55 -3.33 -6.84
CA LEU A 57 -7.20 -2.41 -7.78
C LEU A 57 -6.42 -2.25 -9.10
N LEU A 58 -5.10 -2.07 -9.01
CA LEU A 58 -4.25 -1.67 -10.12
C LEU A 58 -3.24 -2.76 -10.51
N SER A 59 -2.86 -2.80 -11.78
CA SER A 59 -1.71 -3.57 -12.25
C SER A 59 -0.38 -2.89 -11.90
N PRO A 60 0.75 -3.62 -11.92
CA PRO A 60 2.05 -3.05 -11.54
C PRO A 60 2.46 -1.83 -12.39
N GLN A 61 2.06 -1.80 -13.66
CA GLN A 61 2.33 -0.68 -14.57
C GLN A 61 1.52 0.57 -14.19
N GLU A 62 0.26 0.39 -13.78
CA GLU A 62 -0.66 1.48 -13.44
C GLU A 62 -0.28 2.16 -12.12
N LEU A 63 0.34 1.43 -11.18
CA LEU A 63 0.82 2.00 -9.90
C LEU A 63 1.78 3.17 -10.08
N ASN A 64 2.53 3.19 -11.18
CA ASN A 64 3.52 4.21 -11.49
C ASN A 64 3.04 5.22 -12.54
N ASP A 65 1.75 5.21 -12.87
CA ASP A 65 1.10 6.23 -13.70
C ASP A 65 0.27 7.19 -12.82
N PRO A 66 0.77 8.41 -12.54
CA PRO A 66 0.06 9.38 -11.73
C PRO A 66 -1.31 9.77 -12.29
N ALA A 67 -1.53 9.70 -13.61
CA ALA A 67 -2.84 10.00 -14.18
C ALA A 67 -3.89 8.97 -13.73
N ILE A 68 -3.47 7.71 -13.56
CA ILE A 68 -4.33 6.62 -13.08
C ILE A 68 -4.48 6.70 -11.57
N THR A 69 -3.38 6.76 -10.81
CA THR A 69 -3.44 6.78 -9.33
C THR A 69 -4.20 7.99 -8.79
N GLN A 70 -4.15 9.14 -9.48
CA GLN A 70 -4.87 10.35 -9.05
C GLN A 70 -6.33 10.39 -9.49
N SER A 71 -6.71 9.65 -10.54
CA SER A 71 -8.09 9.61 -11.03
C SER A 71 -8.90 8.47 -10.41
N GLN A 72 -8.34 7.26 -10.36
CA GLN A 72 -9.00 6.05 -9.84
C GLN A 72 -8.67 5.77 -8.36
N GLY A 73 -7.53 6.25 -7.88
CA GLY A 73 -6.95 5.81 -6.61
C GLY A 73 -5.95 4.67 -6.82
N MET A 74 -5.10 4.43 -5.82
CA MET A 74 -4.10 3.36 -5.85
C MET A 74 -4.63 2.05 -5.26
N LEU A 75 -5.63 2.14 -4.37
CA LEU A 75 -6.24 1.02 -3.67
C LEU A 75 -7.75 1.07 -3.87
N SER A 76 -8.38 -0.10 -3.85
CA SER A 76 -9.84 -0.21 -3.72
C SER A 76 -10.28 0.16 -2.31
N SER A 77 -9.47 -0.16 -1.29
CA SER A 77 -9.67 0.22 0.11
C SER A 77 -8.38 0.65 0.78
N ILE A 78 -8.40 1.76 1.52
CA ILE A 78 -7.30 2.20 2.37
C ILE A 78 -7.12 1.31 3.61
N MET A 79 -8.07 0.41 3.87
CA MET A 79 -8.09 -0.51 5.01
C MET A 79 -7.22 -1.75 4.82
N ASP A 80 -6.46 -1.84 3.72
CA ASP A 80 -5.49 -2.91 3.49
C ASP A 80 -4.15 -2.64 4.23
N TYR A 81 -3.31 -3.67 4.34
CA TYR A 81 -1.90 -3.56 4.64
C TYR A 81 -1.09 -3.61 3.35
N PHE A 82 -0.60 -2.45 2.93
CA PHE A 82 0.20 -2.30 1.72
C PHE A 82 1.59 -1.71 2.01
N PRO A 83 2.63 -2.07 1.24
CA PRO A 83 3.95 -1.50 1.34
C PRO A 83 4.00 -0.13 0.64
N PRO A 84 5.09 0.65 0.78
CA PRO A 84 5.34 1.78 -0.11
C PRO A 84 5.43 1.31 -1.57
N ASN A 85 4.83 2.05 -2.49
CA ASN A 85 5.04 1.85 -3.92
C ASN A 85 6.43 2.35 -4.32
N LEU A 86 7.31 1.41 -4.67
CA LEU A 86 8.65 1.67 -5.15
C LEU A 86 8.73 1.16 -6.59
N ALA A 87 8.84 2.06 -7.55
CA ALA A 87 8.99 1.69 -8.95
C ALA A 87 10.22 0.80 -9.13
N PRO A 88 10.13 -0.31 -9.90
CA PRO A 88 11.28 -1.15 -10.20
C PRO A 88 12.42 -0.35 -10.85
N PRO A 89 13.68 -0.80 -10.75
CA PRO A 89 14.81 -0.07 -11.31
C PRO A 89 14.62 0.22 -12.81
N GLY A 90 14.85 1.46 -13.22
CA GLY A 90 14.68 1.91 -14.61
C GLY A 90 13.26 2.32 -14.99
N GLN A 91 12.28 2.24 -14.09
CA GLN A 91 10.93 2.76 -14.30
C GLN A 91 10.75 4.15 -13.65
N PRO A 92 9.87 5.01 -14.19
CA PRO A 92 9.53 6.27 -13.55
C PRO A 92 8.81 6.01 -12.22
N GLN A 93 9.13 6.80 -11.21
CA GLN A 93 8.47 6.72 -9.90
C GLN A 93 7.11 7.42 -9.93
N GLY A 94 6.06 6.70 -9.52
CA GLY A 94 4.74 7.26 -9.25
C GLY A 94 4.57 7.77 -7.81
N ASP A 95 3.32 7.84 -7.34
CA ASP A 95 3.03 8.10 -5.93
C ASP A 95 3.57 6.96 -5.05
N TYR A 96 4.09 7.26 -3.86
CA TYR A 96 4.59 6.28 -2.89
C TYR A 96 3.48 5.65 -2.06
N PHE A 97 2.43 6.42 -1.75
CA PHE A 97 1.25 5.94 -1.02
C PHE A 97 -0.03 6.56 -1.61
N PRO A 98 -1.20 5.95 -1.36
CA PRO A 98 -2.47 6.45 -1.86
C PRO A 98 -2.75 7.88 -1.39
N THR A 99 -3.11 8.75 -2.33
CA THR A 99 -3.49 10.14 -2.05
C THR A 99 -5.00 10.32 -2.04
N ARG A 100 -5.79 9.24 -2.13
CA ARG A 100 -7.25 9.26 -2.21
C ARG A 100 -7.83 7.97 -1.60
N LEU A 101 -9.07 8.05 -1.13
CA LEU A 101 -9.84 6.87 -0.74
C LEU A 101 -10.28 6.08 -1.96
N GLY A 102 -10.36 4.76 -1.80
CA GLY A 102 -10.74 3.85 -2.88
C GLY A 102 -12.25 3.67 -3.03
N PRO A 103 -12.68 3.04 -4.14
CA PRO A 103 -14.09 2.73 -4.39
C PRO A 103 -14.78 1.94 -3.28
N TYR A 104 -14.11 0.97 -2.65
CA TYR A 104 -14.66 0.20 -1.52
C TYR A 104 -14.92 1.08 -0.31
N ASP A 105 -13.95 1.93 0.08
CA ASP A 105 -14.09 2.81 1.24
C ASP A 105 -15.30 3.74 1.08
N LEU A 106 -15.40 4.37 -0.09
CA LEU A 106 -16.49 5.30 -0.39
C LEU A 106 -17.85 4.58 -0.43
N TRP A 107 -17.89 3.37 -0.98
CA TRP A 107 -19.10 2.55 -1.01
C TRP A 107 -19.54 2.10 0.39
N ALA A 108 -18.60 1.63 1.22
CA ALA A 108 -18.88 1.18 2.58
C ALA A 108 -19.40 2.34 3.45
N ILE A 109 -18.78 3.52 3.34
CA ILE A 109 -19.26 4.73 4.02
C ILE A 109 -20.62 5.18 3.47
N GLU A 110 -20.85 5.15 2.16
CA GLU A 110 -22.17 5.46 1.58
C GLU A 110 -23.24 4.51 2.15
N TYR A 111 -22.95 3.22 2.22
CA TYR A 111 -23.88 2.23 2.77
C TYR A 111 -24.17 2.48 4.27
N GLY A 112 -23.13 2.72 5.07
CA GLY A 112 -23.26 2.85 6.53
C GLY A 112 -23.78 4.20 7.02
N TYR A 113 -23.53 5.29 6.28
CA TYR A 113 -23.69 6.65 6.80
C TYR A 113 -24.53 7.59 5.94
N ARG A 114 -25.03 7.16 4.76
CA ARG A 114 -25.87 8.03 3.93
C ARG A 114 -27.15 8.43 4.68
N PRO A 115 -27.42 9.74 4.87
CA PRO A 115 -28.63 10.18 5.56
C PRO A 115 -29.89 9.69 4.83
N THR A 116 -30.76 9.02 5.57
CA THR A 116 -32.06 8.57 5.06
C THR A 116 -33.10 9.65 5.36
N THR A 117 -33.66 10.28 4.33
CA THR A 117 -34.66 11.36 4.49
C THR A 117 -36.10 10.84 4.53
N ASN A 118 -36.35 9.63 4.00
CA ASN A 118 -37.65 8.99 3.99
C ASN A 118 -37.55 7.53 4.46
N GLN A 119 -38.13 7.23 5.63
CA GLN A 119 -38.10 5.89 6.21
C GLN A 119 -38.78 4.83 5.33
N MET A 120 -39.77 5.23 4.52
CA MET A 120 -40.47 4.30 3.62
C MET A 120 -39.58 3.80 2.48
N THR A 121 -38.56 4.57 2.08
CA THR A 121 -37.63 4.21 0.99
C THR A 121 -36.27 3.74 1.49
N ALA A 122 -35.99 3.88 2.78
CA ALA A 122 -34.71 3.56 3.42
C ALA A 122 -34.15 2.20 3.01
N THR A 123 -34.95 1.15 3.17
CA THR A 123 -34.54 -0.23 2.85
C THR A 123 -34.20 -0.40 1.38
N ALA A 124 -35.01 0.18 0.48
CA ALA A 124 -34.78 0.08 -0.96
C ALA A 124 -33.50 0.84 -1.37
N GLU A 125 -33.21 1.98 -0.74
CA GLU A 125 -31.98 2.73 -0.97
C GLU A 125 -30.74 1.99 -0.49
N LEU A 126 -30.77 1.42 0.72
CA LEU A 126 -29.69 0.60 1.25
C LEU A 126 -29.45 -0.63 0.38
N GLN A 127 -30.52 -1.31 -0.04
CA GLN A 127 -30.42 -2.48 -0.92
C GLN A 127 -29.82 -2.11 -2.29
N ARG A 128 -30.19 -0.95 -2.84
CA ARG A 128 -29.57 -0.43 -4.08
C ARG A 128 -28.07 -0.22 -3.93
N ILE A 129 -27.61 0.30 -2.79
CA ILE A 129 -26.18 0.50 -2.53
C ILE A 129 -25.49 -0.86 -2.34
N ALA A 130 -26.07 -1.74 -1.52
CA ALA A 130 -25.53 -3.08 -1.25
C ALA A 130 -25.39 -3.92 -2.53
N ASN A 131 -26.33 -3.82 -3.47
CA ASN A 131 -26.29 -4.57 -4.74
C ASN A 131 -25.08 -4.25 -5.63
N ARG A 132 -24.30 -3.20 -5.33
CA ARG A 132 -23.04 -2.90 -6.02
C ARG A 132 -21.89 -3.83 -5.60
N SER A 133 -22.02 -4.57 -4.49
CA SER A 133 -20.96 -5.39 -3.90
C SER A 133 -20.38 -6.49 -4.82
N GLY A 134 -21.04 -6.81 -5.93
CA GLY A 134 -20.54 -7.79 -6.90
C GLY A 134 -19.41 -7.27 -7.80
N GLY A 135 -19.06 -5.98 -7.75
CA GLY A 135 -17.96 -5.41 -8.53
C GLY A 135 -16.58 -5.81 -7.99
N PRO A 136 -15.59 -6.12 -8.83
CA PRO A 136 -14.24 -6.49 -8.38
C PRO A 136 -13.56 -5.38 -7.56
N GLU A 137 -13.86 -4.11 -7.84
CA GLU A 137 -13.35 -2.96 -7.09
C GLU A 137 -13.97 -2.81 -5.69
N LEU A 138 -14.98 -3.62 -5.37
CA LEU A 138 -15.63 -3.67 -4.05
C LEU A 138 -15.39 -5.02 -3.36
N ALA A 139 -14.44 -5.81 -3.84
CA ALA A 139 -14.07 -7.07 -3.23
C ALA A 139 -13.58 -6.86 -1.78
N TYR A 140 -13.81 -7.87 -0.94
CA TYR A 140 -13.54 -7.80 0.49
C TYR A 140 -12.91 -9.10 1.01
N ALA A 141 -11.84 -8.97 1.78
CA ALA A 141 -11.25 -10.05 2.58
C ALA A 141 -10.89 -9.53 3.97
N ALA A 142 -11.40 -10.20 5.00
CA ALA A 142 -11.20 -9.81 6.39
C ALA A 142 -9.89 -10.38 6.97
N ASP A 143 -9.60 -10.03 8.23
CA ASP A 143 -8.47 -10.58 9.00
C ASP A 143 -8.41 -12.10 8.99
N GLU A 144 -9.57 -12.76 9.05
CA GLU A 144 -9.65 -14.22 9.07
C GLU A 144 -9.23 -14.86 7.74
N ASP A 145 -9.42 -14.17 6.61
CA ASP A 145 -9.17 -14.70 5.28
C ASP A 145 -7.66 -14.80 4.95
N ILE A 146 -6.82 -14.01 5.64
CA ILE A 146 -5.36 -14.03 5.47
C ILE A 146 -4.65 -15.01 6.41
N ILE A 147 -5.36 -15.63 7.36
CA ILE A 147 -4.77 -16.61 8.30
C ILE A 147 -4.64 -17.98 7.63
N ASP A 148 -5.69 -18.39 6.90
CA ASP A 148 -5.77 -19.71 6.26
C ASP A 148 -5.21 -19.72 4.83
N PHE A 149 -4.84 -18.54 4.29
CA PHE A 149 -4.25 -18.34 2.95
C PHE A 149 -5.00 -19.06 1.82
N LEU A 150 -6.33 -19.09 1.91
CA LEU A 150 -7.17 -19.78 0.92
C LEU A 150 -7.23 -19.02 -0.41
N ASP A 151 -7.29 -17.70 -0.34
CA ASP A 151 -7.22 -16.83 -1.52
C ASP A 151 -5.82 -16.21 -1.61
N PRO A 152 -5.00 -16.54 -2.63
CA PRO A 152 -3.67 -15.96 -2.80
C PRO A 152 -3.69 -14.45 -3.10
N LYS A 153 -4.86 -13.87 -3.40
CA LYS A 153 -5.04 -12.43 -3.57
C LYS A 153 -5.33 -11.69 -2.27
N ALA A 154 -5.83 -12.40 -1.25
CA ALA A 154 -6.00 -11.84 0.08
C ALA A 154 -4.68 -11.95 0.83
N ASN A 155 -3.78 -10.99 0.61
CA ASN A 155 -2.43 -11.04 1.15
C ASN A 155 -2.03 -9.70 1.75
N ALA A 156 -1.36 -9.72 2.88
CA ALA A 156 -0.78 -8.51 3.43
C ALA A 156 0.54 -8.19 2.73
N TRP A 157 0.82 -6.90 2.59
CA TRP A 157 2.06 -6.35 2.03
C TRP A 157 2.24 -6.56 0.52
N ASP A 158 1.14 -6.64 -0.23
CA ASP A 158 1.12 -6.51 -1.68
C ASP A 158 0.48 -5.18 -2.12
N LEU A 159 0.51 -4.89 -3.41
CA LEU A 159 -0.02 -3.63 -3.97
C LEU A 159 -0.55 -3.79 -5.40
N SER A 160 -0.93 -5.00 -5.85
CA SER A 160 -1.35 -5.18 -7.23
C SER A 160 -2.30 -6.34 -7.48
N ASN A 161 -3.07 -6.24 -8.56
CA ASN A 161 -3.87 -7.33 -9.12
C ASN A 161 -3.05 -8.47 -9.77
N ASP A 162 -1.75 -8.26 -9.98
CA ASP A 162 -0.78 -9.26 -10.43
C ASP A 162 0.35 -9.39 -9.37
N PRO A 163 0.11 -10.13 -8.27
CA PRO A 163 1.02 -10.17 -7.14
C PRO A 163 2.38 -10.78 -7.50
N LEU A 164 2.44 -11.71 -8.45
CA LEU A 164 3.70 -12.33 -8.88
C LEU A 164 4.58 -11.34 -9.64
N HIS A 165 4.00 -10.57 -10.57
CA HIS A 165 4.74 -9.53 -11.27
C HIS A 165 5.18 -8.41 -10.32
N TYR A 166 4.28 -8.00 -9.42
CA TYR A 166 4.61 -7.00 -8.40
C TYR A 166 5.82 -7.46 -7.55
N ALA A 167 5.78 -8.68 -7.02
CA ALA A 167 6.85 -9.25 -6.20
C ALA A 167 8.21 -9.30 -6.94
N GLN A 168 8.21 -9.60 -8.24
CA GLN A 168 9.43 -9.56 -9.06
C GLN A 168 10.08 -8.17 -9.09
N GLY A 169 9.27 -7.11 -9.19
CA GLY A 169 9.73 -5.73 -9.11
C GLY A 169 10.32 -5.39 -7.75
N GLN A 170 9.66 -5.80 -6.67
CA GLN A 170 10.11 -5.57 -5.31
C GLN A 170 11.41 -6.33 -4.98
N MET A 171 11.55 -7.56 -5.45
CA MET A 171 12.82 -8.29 -5.38
C MET A 171 13.95 -7.58 -6.15
N ALA A 172 13.64 -6.94 -7.29
CA ALA A 172 14.63 -6.15 -8.03
C ALA A 172 15.06 -4.90 -7.25
N ASN A 173 14.12 -4.22 -6.57
CA ASN A 173 14.43 -3.11 -5.67
C ASN A 173 15.36 -3.53 -4.53
N ALA A 174 15.04 -4.66 -3.88
CA ALA A 174 15.87 -5.21 -2.80
C ALA A 174 17.29 -5.54 -3.27
N ARG A 175 17.44 -6.16 -4.45
CA ARG A 175 18.76 -6.42 -5.05
C ARG A 175 19.52 -5.14 -5.39
N ALA A 176 18.84 -4.13 -5.95
CA ALA A 176 19.46 -2.85 -6.28
C ALA A 176 19.98 -2.13 -5.02
N ILE A 177 19.20 -2.09 -3.95
CA ILE A 177 19.63 -1.57 -2.64
C ILE A 177 20.82 -2.39 -2.13
N TRP A 178 20.76 -3.72 -2.26
CA TRP A 178 21.83 -4.59 -1.79
C TRP A 178 23.16 -4.35 -2.49
N GLU A 179 23.15 -4.06 -3.79
CA GLU A 179 24.36 -3.76 -4.56
C GLU A 179 24.93 -2.37 -4.27
N GLN A 180 24.08 -1.41 -3.86
CA GLN A 180 24.47 -0.01 -3.63
C GLN A 180 24.86 0.29 -2.18
N LEU A 181 24.42 -0.52 -1.23
CA LEU A 181 24.78 -0.34 0.18
C LEU A 181 26.25 -0.67 0.43
N ASP A 182 26.97 0.26 1.07
CA ASP A 182 28.29 -0.03 1.64
C ASP A 182 28.11 -0.81 2.96
N TRP A 183 28.07 -2.13 2.83
CA TRP A 183 27.88 -3.06 3.94
C TRP A 183 28.99 -3.07 4.98
N PHE A 184 30.11 -2.43 4.69
CA PHE A 184 31.28 -2.43 5.56
C PHE A 184 31.57 -1.05 6.17
N SER A 185 30.73 -0.04 5.87
CA SER A 185 30.86 1.31 6.40
C SER A 185 29.70 1.71 7.31
N LEU A 186 30.07 2.34 8.42
CA LEU A 186 29.13 3.03 9.31
C LEU A 186 29.01 4.48 8.84
N ASN A 187 27.78 5.00 8.80
CA ASN A 187 27.62 6.45 8.68
C ASN A 187 28.17 7.13 9.95
N PRO A 188 28.64 8.40 9.87
CA PRO A 188 29.10 9.11 11.06
C PRO A 188 28.03 9.14 12.17
N GLY A 189 28.35 8.56 13.32
CA GLY A 189 27.42 8.45 14.47
C GLY A 189 26.62 7.15 14.55
N GLU A 190 26.70 6.27 13.54
CA GLU A 190 26.10 4.93 13.60
C GLU A 190 26.96 3.95 14.40
N ASN A 191 26.29 3.05 15.11
CA ASN A 191 26.90 1.85 15.70
C ASN A 191 26.58 0.60 14.85
N TYR A 192 27.27 -0.51 15.11
CA TYR A 192 27.06 -1.80 14.42
C TYR A 192 25.63 -2.34 14.51
N GLY A 193 24.83 -1.91 15.49
CA GLY A 193 23.41 -2.25 15.58
C GLY A 193 22.60 -1.67 14.41
N HIS A 194 22.89 -0.44 14.00
CA HIS A 194 22.23 0.18 12.84
C HIS A 194 22.63 -0.50 11.53
N LEU A 195 23.90 -0.91 11.41
CA LEU A 195 24.35 -1.70 10.26
C LEU A 195 23.59 -3.04 10.17
N ARG A 196 23.49 -3.78 11.29
CA ARG A 196 22.69 -5.01 11.36
C ARG A 196 21.24 -4.76 10.98
N GLN A 197 20.61 -3.70 11.50
CA GLN A 197 19.23 -3.36 11.17
C GLN A 197 19.03 -3.12 9.67
N ARG A 198 19.97 -2.45 8.98
CA ARG A 198 19.90 -2.27 7.52
C ARG A 198 20.00 -3.60 6.77
N VAL A 199 20.91 -4.48 7.19
CA VAL A 199 21.06 -5.83 6.59
C VAL A 199 19.77 -6.63 6.76
N ASP A 200 19.29 -6.74 8.00
CA ASP A 200 18.09 -7.50 8.35
C ASP A 200 16.88 -6.95 7.58
N LEU A 201 16.75 -5.62 7.47
CA LEU A 201 15.65 -4.98 6.77
C LEU A 201 15.59 -5.32 5.27
N VAL A 202 16.72 -5.28 4.57
CA VAL A 202 16.76 -5.62 3.13
C VAL A 202 16.57 -7.12 2.93
N PHE A 203 17.17 -7.94 3.79
CA PHE A 203 17.07 -9.39 3.71
C PHE A 203 15.64 -9.89 3.96
N GLU A 204 15.01 -9.45 5.05
CA GLU A 204 13.62 -9.79 5.38
C GLU A 204 12.66 -9.28 4.31
N TYR A 205 12.87 -8.07 3.78
CA TYR A 205 12.07 -7.56 2.68
C TYR A 205 12.18 -8.44 1.43
N TYR A 206 13.38 -8.89 1.07
CA TYR A 206 13.58 -9.81 -0.05
C TYR A 206 12.84 -11.15 0.19
N LEU A 207 12.97 -11.73 1.38
CA LEU A 207 12.33 -13.00 1.73
C LEU A 207 10.81 -12.93 1.72
N HIS A 208 10.23 -11.79 2.12
CA HIS A 208 8.79 -11.59 2.06
C HIS A 208 8.22 -11.56 0.63
N GLN A 209 9.05 -11.30 -0.37
CA GLN A 209 8.65 -11.22 -1.79
C GLN A 209 8.97 -12.51 -2.58
N SER A 210 9.65 -13.48 -1.96
CA SER A 210 10.19 -14.69 -2.62
C SER A 210 9.36 -15.95 -2.41
#